data_AF-A0A179V238-F1
#
_entry.id   AF-A0A179V238-F1
#
_cell.length_a   1.000
_cell.length_b   1.000
_cell.length_c   1.000
_cell.angle_alpha   90.00
_cell.angle_beta   90.00
_cell.angle_gamma   90.00
#
_symmetry.space_group_name_H-M   'P 1'
#
loop_
_entity.id
_entity.type
_entity.pdbx_description
1 polymer ?
#
loop_
_entity_poly.entity_id
_entity_poly.type
_entity_poly.pdbx_seq_one_letter_code
_entity_poly.pdbx_strand_id
1 'polypeptide(L)'
;MAKGLRSTVMKRNKAKLRAEVFGPVVDRRTERLSAKLQELVAKPKEVNMNDADKLDVSKEGEIDEGKEMDIDEQPEAAKQPAGNTGRIQKRVRRKTRPSITFAAHPQKAKRLSKRK
;
A
#
# COMPACT_ATOMS: atom_id res chain seq x y z
N MET A 1 -6.01 25.60 13.45
CA MET A 1 -5.87 24.88 12.17
C MET A 1 -5.50 23.43 12.44
N ALA A 2 -6.28 22.48 11.94
CA ALA A 2 -5.91 21.06 11.99
C ALA A 2 -4.60 20.82 11.22
N LYS A 3 -3.80 19.84 11.67
CA LYS A 3 -2.60 19.44 10.93
C LYS A 3 -3.02 18.62 9.71
N GLY A 4 -2.45 18.91 8.55
CA GLY A 4 -2.68 18.13 7.34
C GLY A 4 -2.07 16.72 7.42
N LEU A 5 -2.55 15.81 6.57
CA LEU A 5 -2.10 14.42 6.48
C LEU A 5 -0.59 14.27 6.25
N ARG A 6 0.01 15.22 5.51
CA ARG A 6 1.45 15.24 5.19
C ARG A 6 2.30 15.98 6.23
N SER A 7 1.70 16.44 7.34
CA SER A 7 2.46 17.06 8.41
C SER A 7 3.49 16.08 8.99
N THR A 8 4.66 16.60 9.33
CA THR A 8 5.77 15.79 9.86
C THR A 8 5.43 15.19 11.22
N VAL A 9 4.70 15.93 12.04
CA VAL A 9 4.23 15.49 13.37
C VAL A 9 3.32 14.27 13.24
N MET A 10 2.27 14.33 12.41
CA MET A 10 1.37 13.17 12.26
C MET A 10 2.08 11.95 11.65
N LYS A 11 3.01 12.15 10.72
CA LYS A 11 3.80 11.04 10.14
C LYS A 11 4.67 10.35 11.19
N ARG A 12 5.37 11.10 12.04
CA ARG A 12 6.20 10.54 13.12
C ARG A 12 5.37 9.73 14.11
N ASN A 13 4.23 10.26 14.54
CA ASN A 13 3.35 9.56 15.48
C ASN A 13 2.79 8.27 14.86
N LYS A 14 2.33 8.31 13.60
CA LYS A 14 1.88 7.10 12.90
C LYS A 14 3.00 6.07 12.72
N ALA A 15 4.23 6.49 12.45
CA ALA A 15 5.37 5.59 12.36
C ALA A 15 5.63 4.89 13.70
N LYS A 16 5.59 5.63 14.82
CA LYS A 16 5.72 5.07 16.16
C LYS A 16 4.64 4.02 16.46
N LEU A 17 3.37 4.36 16.21
CA LEU A 17 2.26 3.43 16.39
C LEU A 17 2.39 2.15 15.54
N ARG A 18 2.89 2.28 14.31
CA ARG A 18 3.16 1.10 13.46
C ARG A 18 4.26 0.22 14.04
N ALA A 19 5.34 0.81 14.56
CA ALA A 19 6.44 0.04 15.12
C ALA A 19 6.06 -0.68 16.43
N GLU A 20 5.35 0.00 17.32
CA GLU A 20 5.10 -0.51 18.68
C GLU A 20 3.83 -1.35 18.77
N VAL A 21 2.74 -0.90 18.13
CA VAL A 21 1.41 -1.48 18.34
C VAL A 21 1.01 -2.35 17.15
N PHE A 22 0.98 -1.77 15.95
CA PHE A 22 0.36 -2.44 14.81
C PHE A 22 1.27 -3.49 14.15
N GLY A 23 2.59 -3.27 14.12
CA GLY A 23 3.56 -4.21 13.55
C GLY A 23 3.50 -5.57 14.27
N PRO A 24 3.80 -5.62 15.58
CA PRO A 24 3.80 -6.88 16.33
C PRO A 24 2.46 -7.64 16.29
N VAL A 25 1.35 -6.92 16.24
CA VAL A 25 0.01 -7.54 16.15
C VAL A 25 -0.20 -8.20 14.79
N VAL A 26 0.23 -7.55 13.70
CA VAL A 26 0.16 -8.13 12.35
C VAL A 26 1.11 -9.32 12.24
N ASP A 27 2.32 -9.22 12.76
CA ASP A 27 3.31 -10.30 12.73
C ASP A 27 2.77 -11.55 13.43
N ARG A 28 2.24 -11.42 14.65
CA ARG A 28 1.56 -12.52 15.38
C ARG A 28 0.39 -13.12 14.60
N ARG A 29 -0.36 -12.31 13.86
CA ARG A 29 -1.46 -12.81 13.01
C ARG A 29 -0.89 -13.64 11.86
N THR A 30 0.18 -13.19 11.23
CA THR A 30 0.83 -13.95 10.14
C THR A 30 1.41 -15.27 10.63
N GLU A 31 2.06 -15.28 11.81
CA GLU A 31 2.57 -16.50 12.45
C GLU A 31 1.46 -17.52 12.73
N ARG A 32 0.32 -17.07 13.26
CA ARG A 32 -0.84 -17.95 13.50
C ARG A 32 -1.41 -18.53 12.22
N LEU A 33 -1.53 -17.71 11.17
CA LEU A 33 -2.06 -18.16 9.89
C LEU A 33 -1.11 -19.13 9.21
N SER A 34 0.20 -18.87 9.23
CA SER A 34 1.19 -19.77 8.63
C SER A 34 1.25 -21.11 9.36
N ALA A 35 1.19 -21.12 10.70
CA ALA A 35 1.08 -22.34 11.49
C ALA A 35 -0.16 -23.17 11.11
N LYS A 36 -1.34 -22.51 11.04
CA LYS A 36 -2.58 -23.18 10.63
C LYS A 36 -2.50 -23.76 9.21
N LEU A 37 -1.84 -23.07 8.28
CA LEU A 37 -1.65 -23.57 6.93
C LEU A 37 -0.71 -24.80 6.89
N GLN A 38 0.35 -24.79 7.69
CA GLN A 38 1.23 -25.95 7.83
C GLN A 38 0.52 -27.16 8.45
N GLU A 39 -0.30 -26.94 9.47
CA GLU A 39 -1.15 -27.98 10.05
C GLU A 39 -2.10 -28.59 9.02
N LEU A 40 -2.72 -27.77 8.16
CA LEU A 40 -3.59 -28.27 7.09
C LEU A 40 -2.83 -29.07 6.02
N VAL A 41 -1.61 -28.68 5.68
CA VAL A 41 -0.76 -29.43 4.75
C VAL A 41 -0.30 -30.76 5.35
N ALA A 42 0.00 -30.79 6.66
CA ALA A 42 0.45 -31.98 7.36
C ALA A 42 -0.67 -32.99 7.60
N LYS A 43 -1.94 -32.55 7.60
CA LYS A 43 -3.08 -33.47 7.63
C LYS A 43 -3.05 -34.31 6.35
N PRO A 44 -2.99 -35.65 6.45
CA PRO A 44 -3.14 -36.49 5.27
C PRO A 44 -4.47 -36.14 4.60
N LYS A 45 -4.47 -35.99 3.28
CA LYS A 45 -5.71 -35.84 2.52
C LYS A 45 -6.51 -37.13 2.74
N GLU A 46 -7.47 -37.11 3.66
CA GLU A 46 -8.49 -38.15 3.78
C GLU A 46 -9.42 -38.02 2.60
N VAL A 47 -8.98 -38.45 1.43
CA VAL A 47 -9.84 -38.61 0.26
C VAL A 47 -9.43 -39.91 -0.43
N ASN A 48 -10.25 -40.93 -0.21
CA ASN A 48 -10.43 -42.01 -1.17
C ASN A 48 -10.84 -41.34 -2.50
N MET A 49 -9.93 -41.35 -3.48
CA MET A 49 -10.10 -40.69 -4.79
C MET A 49 -11.15 -41.35 -5.70
N ASN A 50 -12.09 -42.11 -5.15
CA ASN A 50 -13.11 -42.84 -5.92
C ASN A 50 -14.52 -42.25 -5.84
N ASP A 51 -14.82 -41.30 -4.95
CA ASP A 51 -16.17 -40.73 -4.77
C ASP A 51 -16.20 -39.20 -4.80
N ALA A 52 -15.33 -38.57 -5.59
CA ALA A 52 -15.27 -37.11 -5.71
C ALA A 52 -16.48 -36.47 -6.43
N ASP A 53 -17.41 -37.26 -6.98
CA ASP A 53 -18.57 -36.75 -7.72
C ASP A 53 -19.89 -36.72 -6.92
N LYS A 54 -19.92 -37.09 -5.62
CA LYS A 54 -21.20 -37.22 -4.88
C LYS A 54 -21.31 -36.66 -3.46
N LEU A 55 -20.32 -35.97 -2.92
CA LEU A 55 -20.37 -35.49 -1.52
C LEU A 55 -20.16 -33.98 -1.33
N ASP A 56 -20.47 -33.17 -2.34
CA ASP A 56 -20.51 -31.70 -2.25
C ASP A 56 -21.95 -31.13 -2.25
N VAL A 57 -22.95 -31.89 -1.75
CA VAL A 57 -24.38 -31.48 -1.77
C VAL A 57 -25.14 -31.73 -0.45
N SER A 58 -24.48 -31.94 0.71
CA SER A 58 -25.28 -32.22 1.94
C SER A 58 -24.68 -31.77 3.28
N LYS A 59 -24.03 -30.60 3.28
CA LYS A 59 -23.99 -29.75 4.48
C LYS A 59 -24.52 -28.36 4.15
N GLU A 60 -25.82 -28.31 3.87
CA GLU A 60 -26.62 -27.09 3.80
C GLU A 60 -27.38 -26.84 5.10
N GLY A 61 -27.61 -25.56 5.37
CA GLY A 61 -28.36 -24.98 6.49
C GLY A 61 -27.45 -24.13 7.38
N GLU A 62 -26.95 -22.97 6.96
CA GLU A 62 -27.73 -21.82 6.49
C GLU A 62 -26.81 -20.95 5.59
N ILE A 63 -26.92 -21.13 4.28
CA ILE A 63 -26.38 -20.20 3.29
C ILE A 63 -27.62 -19.57 2.66
N ASP A 64 -27.84 -18.30 3.01
CA ASP A 64 -28.83 -17.39 2.44
C ASP A 64 -28.68 -17.38 0.90
N GLU A 65 -29.52 -18.16 0.24
CA GLU A 65 -29.74 -18.17 -1.21
C GLU A 65 -30.33 -16.84 -1.65
N GLY A 66 -29.49 -15.82 -1.84
CA GLY A 66 -29.98 -14.50 -2.20
C GLY A 66 -28.93 -13.47 -2.66
N LYS A 67 -27.70 -13.88 -2.97
CA LYS A 67 -26.66 -12.96 -3.49
C LYS A 67 -25.85 -13.62 -4.61
N GLU A 68 -26.53 -13.84 -5.72
CA GLU A 68 -25.92 -13.72 -7.05
C GLU A 68 -25.34 -12.30 -7.14
N MET A 69 -24.05 -12.16 -6.85
CA MET A 69 -23.39 -10.86 -6.88
C MET A 69 -23.16 -10.48 -8.34
N ASP A 70 -23.88 -9.45 -8.78
CA ASP A 70 -23.68 -8.72 -10.02
C ASP A 70 -22.18 -8.57 -10.32
N ILE A 71 -21.78 -9.03 -11.50
CA ILE A 71 -20.47 -8.75 -12.07
C ILE A 71 -20.48 -7.25 -12.36
N ASP A 72 -19.77 -6.48 -11.53
CA ASP A 72 -19.55 -5.05 -11.74
C ASP A 72 -19.08 -4.83 -13.19
N GLU A 73 -19.99 -4.25 -13.98
CA GLU A 73 -19.76 -3.78 -15.33
C GLU A 73 -18.48 -2.94 -15.33
N GLN A 74 -17.51 -3.34 -16.16
CA GLN A 74 -16.25 -2.60 -16.32
C GLN A 74 -16.59 -1.12 -16.55
N PRO A 75 -16.00 -0.17 -15.80
CA PRO A 75 -16.34 1.23 -15.98
C PRO A 75 -15.95 1.64 -17.41
N GLU A 76 -16.97 1.91 -18.22
CA GLU A 76 -16.82 2.57 -19.51
C GLU A 76 -15.94 3.80 -19.33
N ALA A 77 -15.02 3.98 -20.29
CA ALA A 77 -13.97 4.98 -20.28
C ALA A 77 -14.43 6.32 -19.70
N ALA A 78 -13.88 6.66 -18.52
CA ALA A 78 -14.15 7.92 -17.86
C ALA A 78 -13.90 9.08 -18.85
N LYS A 79 -14.98 9.81 -19.14
CA LYS A 79 -14.94 11.07 -19.89
C LYS A 79 -13.88 11.98 -19.26
N GLN A 80 -12.91 12.40 -20.08
CA GLN A 80 -11.87 13.35 -19.70
C GLN A 80 -12.54 14.62 -19.14
N PRO A 81 -12.21 15.09 -17.92
CA PRO A 81 -12.70 16.38 -17.46
C PRO A 81 -12.12 17.45 -18.39
N ALA A 82 -13.02 18.23 -19.00
CA ALA A 82 -12.67 19.37 -19.83
C ALA A 82 -11.61 20.22 -19.12
N GLY A 83 -10.47 20.42 -19.79
CA GLY A 83 -9.35 21.16 -19.23
C GLY A 83 -9.81 22.53 -18.77
N ASN A 84 -9.62 22.82 -17.47
CA ASN A 84 -9.78 24.16 -16.93
C ASN A 84 -8.80 25.10 -17.65
N THR A 85 -9.25 25.77 -18.71
CA THR A 85 -8.50 26.79 -19.48
C THR A 85 -8.44 28.15 -18.77
N GLY A 86 -8.75 28.20 -17.47
CA GLY A 86 -8.74 29.43 -16.66
C GLY A 86 -7.55 29.59 -15.70
N ARG A 87 -6.56 28.69 -15.71
CA ARG A 87 -5.45 28.78 -14.75
C ARG A 87 -4.46 29.86 -15.18
N ILE A 88 -4.58 31.05 -14.59
CA ILE A 88 -3.59 32.14 -14.72
C ILE A 88 -2.22 31.61 -14.27
N GLN A 89 -1.35 31.30 -15.24
CA GLN A 89 0.04 30.97 -14.99
C GLN A 89 0.79 32.27 -14.70
N LYS A 90 0.99 32.59 -13.42
CA LYS A 90 1.94 33.63 -13.04
C LYS A 90 3.32 33.19 -13.54
N ARG A 91 3.79 33.78 -14.65
CA ARG A 91 5.17 33.63 -15.09
C ARG A 91 6.05 34.06 -13.92
N VAL A 92 6.67 33.08 -13.26
CA VAL A 92 7.67 33.33 -12.24
C VAL A 92 8.79 34.08 -12.95
N ARG A 93 8.86 35.41 -12.76
CA ARG A 93 10.02 36.19 -13.15
C ARG A 93 11.18 35.57 -12.38
N ARG A 94 11.96 34.73 -13.07
CA ARG A 94 13.18 34.16 -12.52
C ARG A 94 14.07 35.36 -12.21
N LYS A 95 14.13 35.74 -10.93
CA LYS A 95 15.15 36.70 -10.48
C LYS A 95 16.49 36.10 -10.90
N THR A 96 17.30 36.88 -11.60
CA THR A 96 18.67 36.48 -11.95
C THR A 96 19.35 36.06 -10.64
N ARG A 97 19.84 34.82 -10.60
CA ARG A 97 20.62 34.36 -9.45
C ARG A 97 21.96 35.10 -9.55
N PRO A 98 22.39 35.91 -8.58
CA PRO A 98 23.73 36.46 -8.63
C PRO A 98 24.72 35.28 -8.57
N SER A 99 25.44 35.07 -9.67
CA SER A 99 26.38 33.97 -9.87
C SER A 99 27.77 34.28 -9.31
N ILE A 100 27.83 35.04 -8.22
CA ILE A 100 29.08 35.28 -7.49
C ILE A 100 28.96 34.53 -6.17
N THR A 101 29.35 33.26 -6.23
CA THR A 101 29.62 32.46 -5.03
C THR A 101 31.12 32.20 -4.98
N PHE A 102 31.72 32.37 -3.81
CA PHE A 102 33.11 32.01 -3.58
C PHE A 102 33.32 30.49 -3.70
N ALA A 103 34.51 30.09 -4.13
CA ALA A 103 34.90 28.68 -4.20
C ALA A 103 34.78 28.01 -2.82
N ALA A 104 34.37 26.74 -2.80
CA ALA A 104 34.24 25.99 -1.54
C ALA A 104 35.61 25.81 -0.87
N HIS A 105 35.65 26.00 0.45
CA HIS A 105 36.87 25.83 1.25
C HIS A 105 37.46 24.41 1.07
N PRO A 106 38.80 24.26 0.91
CA PRO A 106 39.44 23.01 0.46
C PRO A 106 39.16 21.78 1.33
N GLN A 107 38.81 21.96 2.60
CA GLN A 107 38.42 20.85 3.48
C GLN A 107 37.09 20.19 3.07
N LYS A 108 36.17 20.92 2.43
CA LYS A 108 34.87 20.39 1.98
C LYS A 108 34.95 19.72 0.60
N ALA A 109 35.87 20.15 -0.27
CA ALA A 109 36.08 19.54 -1.58
C ALA A 109 36.63 18.10 -1.48
N LYS A 110 37.55 17.84 -0.55
CA LYS A 110 38.15 16.50 -0.32
C LYS A 110 37.15 15.44 0.17
N ARG A 111 35.99 15.84 0.72
CA ARG A 111 34.93 14.90 1.14
C ARG A 111 34.07 14.42 -0.03
N LEU A 112 34.04 15.17 -1.14
CA LEU A 112 33.30 14.83 -2.34
C LEU A 112 34.10 13.92 -3.27
N SER A 113 35.43 14.03 -3.30
CA SER A 113 36.29 13.21 -4.17
C SER A 113 36.60 11.80 -3.63
N LYS A 114 36.23 11.47 -2.38
CA LYS A 114 36.35 10.11 -1.81
C LYS A 114 35.09 9.25 -1.94
N ARG A 115 34.07 9.74 -2.65
CA ARG A 115 32.93 8.94 -3.10
C ARG A 115 32.93 8.86 -4.63
N LYS A 116 33.93 8.20 -5.18
CA LYS A 116 33.82 7.18 -6.22
C LYS A 116 35.13 6.42 -6.30
#